data_AF-A0A022WB13-F1
#
_entry.id   AF-A0A022WB13-F1
#
_cell.length_a   1.000
_cell.length_b   1.000
_cell.length_c   1.000
_cell.angle_alpha   90.00
_cell.angle_beta   90.00
_cell.angle_gamma   90.00
#
_symmetry.space_group_name_H-M   'P 1'
#
loop_
_entity.id
_entity.type
_entity.pdbx_description
1 polymer ?
#
loop_
_entity_poly.entity_id
_entity_poly.type
_entity_poly.pdbx_seq_one_letter_code
_entity_poly.pdbx_strand_id
1 'polypeptide(L)'
;MTQPKAGVDAGPTALLEAGLLDQVRDELGYKVDFDSKVHDYADLKPAESEDPRYRNMIKPRTVSAVTRRLSEQVYEHARDGKMVLTLGGDHSIAIGTVSGTARAIRERLGREMAVIWVDAHADLNRPEESESGNVHGMPVSFLTGLAKDEREDVFGWLTKDHLISTRKLVYIALRDVDRAEKQTLREHGIKAFSMHDVDRHGIGRVVEMALAHIGNDTPIHLSFDVDALDPQWAPSTGTPVRGGLTLREGDFIAECIHATGNLIAMDLVEVNPSLASMGASETVRAGCSLVRCALGDTLL
;
A
#
# COMPACT_ATOMS: atom_id res chain seq x y z
N MET A 1 5.46 4.62 -13.06
CA MET A 1 6.44 5.32 -12.22
C MET A 1 6.01 6.76 -12.06
N THR A 2 5.56 7.07 -10.85
CA THR A 2 5.11 8.38 -10.41
C THR A 2 6.11 9.04 -9.47
N GLN A 3 7.11 8.28 -9.01
CA GLN A 3 8.23 8.74 -8.21
C GLN A 3 9.49 9.02 -9.08
N PRO A 4 10.46 9.81 -8.60
CA PRO A 4 11.58 10.30 -9.42
C PRO A 4 12.67 9.25 -9.67
N LYS A 5 12.70 8.16 -8.89
CA LYS A 5 13.70 7.09 -8.99
C LYS A 5 13.18 5.96 -9.86
N ALA A 6 13.96 5.60 -10.89
CA ALA A 6 13.65 4.48 -11.76
C ALA A 6 13.80 3.12 -11.04
N GLY A 7 13.13 2.07 -11.53
CA GLY A 7 13.41 0.68 -11.17
C GLY A 7 12.47 0.05 -10.14
N VAL A 8 11.56 0.82 -9.54
CA VAL A 8 10.54 0.27 -8.62
C VAL A 8 9.56 -0.65 -9.35
N ASP A 9 9.37 -0.42 -10.66
CA ASP A 9 8.59 -1.26 -11.55
C ASP A 9 9.17 -2.68 -11.72
N ALA A 10 10.44 -2.90 -11.37
CA ALA A 10 11.07 -4.22 -11.33
C ALA A 10 10.85 -4.96 -10.00
N GLY A 11 10.28 -4.30 -8.98
CA GLY A 11 9.98 -4.88 -7.66
C GLY A 11 9.18 -6.18 -7.72
N PRO A 12 8.04 -6.22 -8.44
CA PRO A 12 7.23 -7.44 -8.56
C PRO A 12 8.03 -8.59 -9.15
N THR A 13 8.75 -8.37 -10.25
CA THR A 13 9.59 -9.39 -10.89
C THR A 13 10.64 -9.93 -9.92
N ALA A 14 11.33 -9.05 -9.18
CA ALA A 14 12.36 -9.48 -8.23
C ALA A 14 11.80 -10.33 -7.07
N LEU A 15 10.61 -10.00 -6.57
CA LEU A 15 9.92 -10.79 -5.54
C LEU A 15 9.49 -12.16 -6.08
N LEU A 16 9.01 -12.22 -7.33
CA LEU A 16 8.65 -13.48 -7.99
C LEU A 16 9.88 -14.37 -8.23
N GLU A 17 10.98 -13.80 -8.74
CA GLU A 17 12.24 -14.49 -8.97
C GLU A 17 12.90 -14.98 -7.66
N ALA A 18 12.62 -14.32 -6.54
CA ALA A 18 13.02 -14.79 -5.21
C ALA A 18 12.20 -15.99 -4.70
N GLY A 19 11.23 -16.47 -5.48
CA GLY A 19 10.44 -17.66 -5.18
C GLY A 19 9.19 -17.41 -4.35
N LEU A 20 8.73 -16.16 -4.22
CA LEU A 20 7.61 -15.82 -3.33
C LEU A 20 6.33 -16.64 -3.62
N LEU A 21 5.95 -16.80 -4.89
CA LEU A 21 4.74 -17.58 -5.22
C LEU A 21 4.89 -19.07 -4.95
N ASP A 22 6.09 -19.62 -5.15
CA ASP A 22 6.36 -21.03 -4.86
C ASP A 22 6.30 -21.25 -3.35
N GLN A 23 6.84 -20.33 -2.56
CA GLN A 23 6.75 -20.36 -1.09
C GLN A 23 5.30 -20.28 -0.60
N VAL A 24 4.50 -19.34 -1.14
CA VAL A 24 3.08 -19.20 -0.79
C VAL A 24 2.27 -20.44 -1.16
N ARG A 25 2.57 -21.07 -2.30
CA ARG A 25 1.86 -22.27 -2.77
C ARG A 25 2.29 -23.53 -2.03
N ASP A 26 3.60 -23.78 -1.99
CA ASP A 26 4.16 -25.07 -1.62
C ASP A 26 4.44 -25.18 -0.12
N GLU A 27 4.75 -24.06 0.55
CA GLU A 27 5.02 -24.04 2.00
C GLU A 27 3.78 -23.64 2.81
N LEU A 28 3.02 -22.64 2.35
CA LEU A 28 1.82 -22.15 3.05
C LEU A 28 0.51 -22.81 2.56
N GLY A 29 0.55 -23.59 1.48
CA GLY A 29 -0.60 -24.36 1.01
C GLY A 29 -1.70 -23.54 0.32
N TYR A 30 -1.42 -22.30 -0.08
CA TYR A 30 -2.40 -21.47 -0.78
C TYR A 30 -2.60 -21.92 -2.22
N LYS A 31 -3.86 -21.90 -2.67
CA LYS A 31 -4.17 -21.96 -4.10
C LYS A 31 -3.96 -20.58 -4.71
N VAL A 32 -2.87 -20.42 -5.45
CA VAL A 32 -2.53 -19.18 -6.14
C VAL A 32 -3.20 -19.12 -7.52
N ASP A 33 -3.91 -18.03 -7.79
CA ASP A 33 -4.47 -17.70 -9.11
C ASP A 33 -3.66 -16.53 -9.69
N PHE A 34 -2.74 -16.84 -10.60
CA PHE A 34 -1.81 -15.89 -11.20
C PHE A 34 -1.61 -16.25 -12.68
N ASP A 35 -1.73 -15.26 -13.56
CA ASP A 35 -1.63 -15.42 -15.01
C ASP A 35 -0.19 -15.51 -15.52
N SER A 36 0.78 -15.68 -14.62
CA SER A 36 2.22 -15.76 -14.91
C SER A 36 2.79 -14.50 -15.56
N LYS A 37 2.11 -13.34 -15.43
CA LYS A 37 2.54 -12.08 -16.03
C LYS A 37 2.62 -10.96 -15.00
N VAL A 38 3.75 -10.25 -15.00
CA VAL A 38 3.84 -8.93 -14.37
C VAL A 38 3.26 -7.90 -15.34
N HIS A 39 2.23 -7.18 -14.91
CA HIS A 39 1.53 -6.20 -15.73
C HIS A 39 2.20 -4.82 -15.60
N ASP A 40 2.82 -4.34 -16.68
CA ASP A 40 3.48 -3.01 -16.72
C ASP A 40 2.55 -1.85 -17.13
N TYR A 41 1.34 -2.19 -17.60
CA TYR A 41 0.30 -1.30 -18.11
C TYR A 41 0.81 -0.24 -19.09
N ALA A 42 1.85 -0.57 -19.87
CA ALA A 42 2.45 0.37 -20.81
C ALA A 42 1.47 0.83 -21.90
N ASP A 43 0.48 -0.01 -22.24
CA ASP A 43 -0.58 0.25 -23.21
C ASP A 43 -1.59 1.32 -22.78
N LEU A 44 -1.68 1.60 -21.48
CA LEU A 44 -2.58 2.61 -20.92
C LEU A 44 -1.96 4.01 -20.84
N LYS A 45 -0.66 4.14 -21.14
CA LYS A 45 0.05 5.40 -21.04
C LYS A 45 -0.30 6.27 -22.25
N PRO A 46 -0.94 7.44 -22.07
CA PRO A 46 -1.13 8.40 -23.15
C PRO A 46 0.22 8.91 -23.66
N ALA A 47 0.23 9.55 -24.83
CA ALA A 47 1.45 10.20 -25.31
C ALA A 47 1.91 11.27 -24.29
N GLU A 48 3.22 11.52 -24.16
CA GLU A 48 3.76 12.49 -23.18
C GLU A 48 3.11 13.89 -23.32
N SER A 49 2.82 14.33 -24.55
CA SER A 49 2.13 15.60 -24.82
C SER A 49 0.67 15.63 -24.33
N GLU A 50 0.09 14.47 -24.07
CA GLU A 50 -1.29 14.27 -23.66
C GLU A 50 -1.42 14.02 -22.15
N ASP A 51 -0.34 14.11 -21.37
CA ASP A 51 -0.39 14.01 -19.90
C ASP A 51 0.37 15.16 -19.20
N PRO A 52 -0.02 16.42 -19.46
CA PRO A 52 0.57 17.56 -18.79
C PRO A 52 0.26 17.54 -17.28
N ARG A 53 1.08 18.25 -16.50
CA ARG A 53 0.78 18.47 -15.08
C ARG A 53 -0.63 19.05 -14.93
N TYR A 54 -1.36 18.57 -13.94
CA TYR A 54 -2.69 19.05 -13.63
C TYR A 54 -2.87 19.05 -12.12
N ARG A 55 -3.34 20.19 -11.57
CA ARG A 55 -3.44 20.42 -10.12
C ARG A 55 -2.15 20.04 -9.38
N ASN A 56 -1.00 20.48 -9.92
CA ASN A 56 0.35 20.17 -9.44
C ASN A 56 0.80 18.69 -9.57
N MET A 57 -0.08 17.74 -9.86
CA MET A 57 0.31 16.34 -10.11
C MET A 57 1.14 16.17 -11.37
N ILE A 58 2.13 15.27 -11.31
CA ILE A 58 2.93 14.83 -12.45
C ILE A 58 2.27 13.61 -13.10
N LYS A 59 2.02 13.68 -14.40
CA LYS A 59 1.43 12.61 -15.23
C LYS A 59 0.13 12.00 -14.65
N PRO A 60 -0.85 12.80 -14.20
CA PRO A 60 -2.01 12.29 -13.49
C PRO A 60 -2.92 11.40 -14.36
N ARG A 61 -2.97 11.59 -15.68
CA ARG A 61 -3.82 10.76 -16.56
C ARG A 61 -3.29 9.34 -16.65
N THR A 62 -1.97 9.18 -16.75
CA THR A 62 -1.31 7.87 -16.72
C THR A 62 -1.65 7.12 -15.43
N VAL A 63 -1.48 7.78 -14.27
CA VAL A 63 -1.72 7.15 -12.97
C VAL A 63 -3.19 6.81 -12.80
N SER A 64 -4.08 7.71 -13.18
CA SER A 64 -5.53 7.49 -13.16
C SER A 64 -5.95 6.29 -14.03
N ALA A 65 -5.40 6.17 -15.25
CA ALA A 65 -5.74 5.07 -16.15
C ALA A 65 -5.26 3.71 -15.61
N VAL A 66 -4.01 3.65 -15.11
CA VAL A 66 -3.43 2.44 -14.53
C VAL A 66 -4.18 2.02 -13.27
N THR A 67 -4.42 2.95 -12.35
CA THR A 67 -5.11 2.66 -11.08
C THR A 67 -6.57 2.29 -11.29
N ARG A 68 -7.25 2.84 -12.31
CA ARG A 68 -8.59 2.41 -12.71
C ARG A 68 -8.60 0.96 -13.19
N ARG A 69 -7.68 0.59 -14.10
CA ARG A 69 -7.56 -0.79 -14.57
C ARG A 69 -7.22 -1.75 -13.43
N LEU A 70 -6.30 -1.36 -12.55
CA LEU A 70 -5.94 -2.16 -11.38
C LEU A 70 -7.14 -2.34 -10.45
N SER A 71 -7.93 -1.29 -10.21
CA SER A 71 -9.17 -1.36 -9.44
C SER A 71 -10.17 -2.35 -10.01
N GLU A 72 -10.32 -2.38 -11.34
CA GLU A 72 -11.18 -3.35 -12.01
C GLU A 72 -10.67 -4.77 -11.78
N GLN A 73 -9.38 -5.03 -11.98
CA GLN A 73 -8.78 -6.36 -11.77
C GLN A 73 -8.92 -6.85 -10.32
N VAL A 74 -8.57 -6.00 -9.34
CA VAL A 74 -8.69 -6.34 -7.92
C VAL A 74 -10.15 -6.60 -7.55
N TYR A 75 -11.09 -5.78 -8.06
CA TYR A 75 -12.52 -5.99 -7.84
C TYR A 75 -12.99 -7.37 -8.34
N GLU A 76 -12.56 -7.80 -9.54
CA GLU A 76 -12.96 -9.11 -10.10
C GLU A 76 -12.53 -10.28 -9.21
N HIS A 77 -11.35 -10.23 -8.57
CA HIS A 77 -10.92 -11.26 -7.63
C HIS A 77 -11.59 -11.13 -6.25
N ALA A 78 -11.66 -9.90 -5.72
CA ALA A 78 -12.21 -9.64 -4.40
C ALA A 78 -13.73 -9.88 -4.33
N ARG A 79 -14.48 -9.65 -5.42
CA ARG A 79 -15.93 -9.90 -5.47
C ARG A 79 -16.27 -11.40 -5.36
N ASP A 80 -15.32 -12.27 -5.72
CA ASP A 80 -15.47 -13.73 -5.68
C ASP A 80 -15.05 -14.34 -4.33
N GLY A 81 -14.57 -13.54 -3.37
CA GLY A 81 -14.09 -14.09 -2.10
C GLY A 81 -12.62 -14.46 -2.03
N LYS A 82 -11.84 -14.12 -3.05
CA LYS A 82 -10.40 -14.34 -3.02
C LYS A 82 -9.72 -13.24 -2.19
N MET A 83 -8.73 -13.63 -1.38
CA MET A 83 -7.77 -12.68 -0.82
C MET A 83 -6.87 -12.20 -1.97
N VAL A 84 -6.65 -10.89 -2.06
CA VAL A 84 -5.85 -10.30 -3.15
C VAL A 84 -4.50 -9.84 -2.63
N LEU A 85 -3.42 -10.39 -3.17
CA LEU A 85 -2.05 -9.94 -2.95
C LEU A 85 -1.59 -9.13 -4.17
N THR A 86 -1.25 -7.87 -3.96
CA THR A 86 -0.65 -7.02 -5.00
C THR A 86 0.83 -6.80 -4.70
N LEU A 87 1.70 -7.23 -5.60
CA LEU A 87 3.12 -6.88 -5.57
C LEU A 87 3.30 -5.63 -6.42
N GLY A 88 3.73 -4.56 -5.79
CA GLY A 88 3.67 -3.23 -6.35
C GLY A 88 4.96 -2.69 -6.94
N GLY A 89 4.78 -1.61 -7.70
CA GLY A 89 5.81 -0.60 -7.92
C GLY A 89 5.72 0.47 -6.84
N ASP A 90 5.50 1.73 -7.25
CA ASP A 90 5.31 2.83 -6.31
C ASP A 90 3.95 2.80 -5.60
N HIS A 91 3.85 3.46 -4.44
CA HIS A 91 2.66 3.40 -3.57
C HIS A 91 1.38 4.00 -4.18
N SER A 92 1.47 4.67 -5.34
CA SER A 92 0.27 5.20 -6.03
C SER A 92 -0.71 4.10 -6.45
N ILE A 93 -0.24 2.85 -6.60
CA ILE A 93 -1.10 1.72 -6.95
C ILE A 93 -2.19 1.46 -5.91
N ALA A 94 -1.97 1.90 -4.66
CA ALA A 94 -2.95 1.78 -3.59
C ALA A 94 -4.30 2.42 -3.96
N ILE A 95 -4.30 3.47 -4.80
CA ILE A 95 -5.54 4.04 -5.34
C ILE A 95 -6.38 2.97 -6.01
N GLY A 96 -5.77 2.08 -6.80
CA GLY A 96 -6.47 1.00 -7.49
C GLY A 96 -6.77 -0.20 -6.61
N THR A 97 -5.79 -0.65 -5.82
CA THR A 97 -5.95 -1.86 -4.99
C THR A 97 -7.00 -1.65 -3.90
N VAL A 98 -6.92 -0.54 -3.16
CA VAL A 98 -7.86 -0.22 -2.08
C VAL A 98 -9.24 0.09 -2.65
N SER A 99 -9.36 0.81 -3.77
CA SER A 99 -10.66 1.13 -4.37
C SER A 99 -11.40 -0.11 -4.85
N GLY A 100 -10.68 -1.05 -5.50
CA GLY A 100 -11.24 -2.29 -6.00
C GLY A 100 -11.73 -3.18 -4.86
N THR A 101 -10.92 -3.33 -3.82
CA THR A 101 -11.27 -4.09 -2.62
C THR A 101 -12.44 -3.44 -1.88
N ALA A 102 -12.43 -2.12 -1.67
CA ALA A 102 -13.50 -1.39 -0.98
C ALA A 102 -14.86 -1.63 -1.64
N ARG A 103 -14.91 -1.50 -2.97
CA ARG A 103 -16.12 -1.72 -3.75
C ARG A 103 -16.62 -3.16 -3.60
N ALA A 104 -15.73 -4.14 -3.78
CA ALA A 104 -16.09 -5.57 -3.69
C ALA A 104 -16.61 -5.96 -2.30
N ILE A 105 -15.98 -5.46 -1.24
CA ILE A 105 -16.38 -5.76 0.14
C ILE A 105 -17.71 -5.11 0.49
N ARG A 106 -17.93 -3.88 0.04
CA ARG A 106 -19.21 -3.19 0.22
C ARG A 106 -20.34 -3.95 -0.47
N GLU A 107 -20.11 -4.42 -1.69
CA GLU A 107 -21.08 -5.20 -2.47
C GLU A 107 -21.39 -6.55 -1.82
N ARG A 108 -20.37 -7.31 -1.41
CA ARG A 108 -20.54 -8.66 -0.85
C ARG A 108 -21.06 -8.68 0.57
N LEU A 109 -20.55 -7.79 1.42
CA LEU A 109 -20.75 -7.85 2.87
C LEU A 109 -21.65 -6.73 3.42
N GLY A 110 -21.97 -5.71 2.60
CA GLY A 110 -22.77 -4.57 3.05
C GLY A 110 -22.10 -3.72 4.13
N ARG A 111 -20.78 -3.86 4.34
CA ARG A 111 -19.99 -3.16 5.35
C ARG A 111 -18.68 -2.62 4.79
N GLU A 112 -18.08 -1.67 5.51
CA GLU A 112 -16.79 -1.08 5.13
C GLU A 112 -15.64 -1.99 5.58
N MET A 113 -14.55 -1.97 4.79
CA MET A 113 -13.26 -2.50 5.21
C MET A 113 -12.45 -1.43 5.95
N ALA A 114 -11.39 -1.87 6.63
CA ALA A 114 -10.35 -1.01 7.17
C ALA A 114 -9.06 -1.12 6.37
N VAL A 115 -8.29 -0.04 6.40
CA VAL A 115 -6.94 0.02 5.84
C VAL A 115 -5.96 0.23 6.99
N ILE A 116 -5.02 -0.70 7.12
CA ILE A 116 -3.82 -0.53 7.95
C ILE A 116 -2.70 -0.14 7.00
N TRP A 117 -2.20 1.08 7.17
CA TRP A 117 -1.15 1.66 6.34
C TRP A 117 0.17 1.63 7.12
N VAL A 118 1.10 0.75 6.73
CA VAL A 118 2.39 0.57 7.39
C VAL A 118 3.45 1.21 6.51
N ASP A 119 3.97 2.36 6.94
CA ASP A 119 4.73 3.26 6.06
C ASP A 119 5.56 4.27 6.89
N ALA A 120 6.67 4.75 6.34
CA ALA A 120 7.36 5.91 6.89
C ALA A 120 6.59 7.23 6.67
N HIS A 121 5.81 7.29 5.60
CA HIS A 121 5.08 8.43 5.06
C HIS A 121 3.57 8.30 5.24
N ALA A 122 2.85 9.42 5.21
CA ALA A 122 1.39 9.40 5.36
C ALA A 122 0.67 9.24 4.01
N ASP A 123 1.31 9.56 2.89
CA ASP A 123 0.74 9.45 1.55
C ASP A 123 -0.63 10.12 1.41
N LEU A 124 -0.78 11.22 2.14
CA LEU A 124 -2.05 11.92 2.39
C LEU A 124 -2.04 13.34 1.80
N ASN A 125 -0.97 13.73 1.10
CA ASN A 125 -0.90 15.02 0.46
C ASN A 125 -2.06 15.20 -0.53
N ARG A 126 -2.70 16.36 -0.48
CA ARG A 126 -3.58 16.80 -1.56
C ARG A 126 -2.73 17.30 -2.72
N PRO A 127 -3.24 17.23 -3.96
CA PRO A 127 -2.51 17.70 -5.14
C PRO A 127 -1.91 19.10 -4.97
N GLU A 128 -2.68 20.05 -4.43
CA GLU A 128 -2.27 21.44 -4.21
C GLU A 128 -1.24 21.65 -3.10
N GLU A 129 -1.11 20.71 -2.18
CA GLU A 129 -0.30 20.83 -0.95
C GLU A 129 1.06 20.12 -1.08
N SER A 130 1.18 19.19 -2.03
CA SER A 130 2.41 18.44 -2.27
C SER A 130 3.54 19.33 -2.79
N GLU A 131 4.72 19.25 -2.16
CA GLU A 131 5.91 19.97 -2.63
C GLU A 131 6.50 19.37 -3.92
N SER A 132 6.35 18.07 -4.13
CA SER A 132 6.92 17.36 -5.31
C SER A 132 5.93 17.29 -6.48
N GLY A 133 4.64 17.12 -6.19
CA GLY A 133 3.61 16.77 -7.17
C GLY A 133 3.63 15.30 -7.60
N ASN A 134 4.41 14.44 -6.94
CA ASN A 134 4.44 13.01 -7.23
C ASN A 134 3.21 12.32 -6.63
N VAL A 135 2.50 11.54 -7.42
CA VAL A 135 1.21 10.95 -7.01
C VAL A 135 1.35 9.85 -5.96
N HIS A 136 2.51 9.18 -5.86
CA HIS A 136 2.73 8.16 -4.81
C HIS A 136 2.57 8.71 -3.38
N GLY A 137 2.79 10.01 -3.14
CA GLY A 137 2.55 10.64 -1.84
C GLY A 137 1.12 11.16 -1.64
N MET A 138 0.18 10.84 -2.54
CA MET A 138 -1.21 11.30 -2.52
C MET A 138 -2.30 10.21 -2.42
N PRO A 139 -2.04 8.89 -2.50
CA PRO A 139 -3.10 7.89 -2.73
C PRO A 139 -4.18 7.93 -1.66
N VAL A 140 -3.83 8.13 -0.39
CA VAL A 140 -4.81 8.12 0.70
C VAL A 140 -5.75 9.32 0.63
N SER A 141 -5.28 10.47 0.12
CA SER A 141 -6.13 11.65 -0.06
C SER A 141 -7.27 11.37 -1.06
N PHE A 142 -6.99 10.64 -2.14
CA PHE A 142 -8.00 10.20 -3.11
C PHE A 142 -8.93 9.13 -2.53
N LEU A 143 -8.36 8.11 -1.87
CA LEU A 143 -9.11 7.00 -1.29
C LEU A 143 -10.08 7.43 -0.18
N THR A 144 -9.77 8.49 0.56
CA THR A 144 -10.64 9.07 1.59
C THR A 144 -11.58 10.14 1.05
N GLY A 145 -11.43 10.53 -0.23
CA GLY A 145 -12.18 11.60 -0.86
C GLY A 145 -11.82 13.00 -0.35
N LEU A 146 -10.65 13.18 0.25
CA LEU A 146 -10.09 14.49 0.62
C LEU A 146 -9.53 15.21 -0.61
N ALA A 147 -9.00 14.46 -1.57
CA ALA A 147 -8.76 14.91 -2.93
C ALA A 147 -9.83 14.28 -3.85
N LYS A 148 -10.44 15.11 -4.70
CA LYS A 148 -11.46 14.70 -5.67
C LYS A 148 -11.34 15.54 -6.93
N ASP A 149 -11.68 14.96 -8.07
CA ASP A 149 -11.82 15.66 -9.33
C ASP A 149 -13.10 15.22 -10.05
N GLU A 150 -13.64 16.06 -10.93
CA GLU A 150 -14.81 15.71 -11.75
C GLU A 150 -14.39 15.05 -13.07
N ARG A 151 -13.12 15.16 -13.45
CA ARG A 151 -12.62 14.60 -14.71
C ARG A 151 -12.39 13.10 -14.59
N GLU A 152 -13.14 12.33 -15.39
CA GLU A 152 -13.01 10.87 -15.49
C GLU A 152 -11.58 10.39 -15.79
N ASP A 153 -10.84 11.15 -16.60
CA ASP A 153 -9.46 10.84 -16.96
C ASP A 153 -8.45 11.19 -15.87
N VAL A 154 -8.87 11.86 -14.78
CA VAL A 154 -8.05 12.25 -13.64
C VAL A 154 -8.77 11.92 -12.33
N PHE A 155 -8.83 10.63 -12.00
CA PHE A 155 -9.41 10.11 -10.75
C PHE A 155 -10.90 10.41 -10.51
N GLY A 156 -11.61 11.08 -11.43
CA GLY A 156 -13.05 11.31 -11.33
C GLY A 156 -13.92 10.04 -11.40
N TRP A 157 -13.32 8.93 -11.84
CA TRP A 157 -13.94 7.61 -11.81
C TRP A 157 -14.14 7.04 -10.40
N LEU A 158 -13.49 7.60 -9.37
CA LEU A 158 -13.65 7.20 -7.98
C LEU A 158 -15.01 7.68 -7.43
N THR A 159 -15.98 6.77 -7.44
CA THR A 159 -17.29 6.98 -6.80
C THR A 159 -17.28 6.64 -5.30
N LYS A 160 -18.37 6.95 -4.59
CA LYS A 160 -18.53 6.67 -3.16
C LYS A 160 -18.23 5.21 -2.75
N ASP A 161 -18.52 4.25 -3.63
CA ASP A 161 -18.31 2.83 -3.34
C ASP A 161 -16.83 2.43 -3.34
N HIS A 162 -15.97 3.24 -3.95
CA HIS A 162 -14.52 3.07 -3.97
C HIS A 162 -13.82 3.68 -2.75
N LEU A 163 -14.50 4.56 -2.01
CA LEU A 163 -13.88 5.34 -0.94
C LEU A 163 -13.90 4.60 0.39
N ILE A 164 -12.86 4.85 1.19
CA ILE A 164 -12.74 4.37 2.57
C ILE A 164 -13.07 5.47 3.57
N SER A 165 -13.55 5.09 4.75
CA SER A 165 -13.75 6.03 5.85
C SER A 165 -12.41 6.35 6.52
N THR A 166 -12.16 7.62 6.84
CA THR A 166 -11.03 8.04 7.68
C THR A 166 -11.05 7.41 9.08
N ARG A 167 -12.23 6.96 9.57
CA ARG A 167 -12.38 6.22 10.84
C ARG A 167 -12.00 4.74 10.74
N LYS A 168 -11.78 4.25 9.53
CA LYS A 168 -11.38 2.88 9.21
C LYS A 168 -9.95 2.86 8.63
N LEU A 169 -9.20 3.94 8.84
CA LEU A 169 -7.81 4.08 8.43
C LEU A 169 -6.94 4.24 9.67
N VAL A 170 -5.85 3.47 9.73
CA VAL A 170 -4.84 3.62 10.78
C VAL A 170 -3.43 3.50 10.21
N TYR A 171 -2.56 4.42 10.59
CA TYR A 171 -1.15 4.39 10.23
C TYR A 171 -0.28 3.77 11.32
N ILE A 172 0.78 3.06 10.91
CA ILE A 172 1.83 2.53 11.76
C ILE A 172 3.18 2.90 11.15
N ALA A 173 4.15 3.29 12.00
CA ALA A 173 5.55 3.59 11.66
C ALA A 173 5.84 4.96 11.02
N LEU A 174 4.90 5.91 11.08
CA LEU A 174 5.09 7.25 10.55
C LEU A 174 6.32 7.93 11.17
N ARG A 175 7.15 8.54 10.31
CA ARG A 175 8.33 9.29 10.75
C ARG A 175 8.78 10.40 9.81
N ASP A 176 8.33 10.38 8.56
CA ASP A 176 8.52 11.48 7.61
C ASP A 176 7.17 11.91 7.06
N VAL A 177 6.62 12.98 7.63
CA VAL A 177 5.26 13.43 7.35
C VAL A 177 5.25 14.93 7.16
N ASP A 178 4.70 15.37 6.04
CA ASP A 178 4.66 16.78 5.68
C ASP A 178 3.80 17.58 6.66
N ARG A 179 4.02 18.90 6.67
CA ARG A 179 3.26 19.78 7.55
C ARG A 179 1.76 19.76 7.24
N ALA A 180 1.40 19.73 5.96
CA ALA A 180 0.01 19.67 5.50
C ALA A 180 -0.65 18.33 5.86
N GLU A 181 0.08 17.22 5.73
CA GLU A 181 -0.40 15.90 6.14
C GLU A 181 -0.63 15.82 7.65
N LYS A 182 0.31 16.33 8.47
CA LYS A 182 0.14 16.43 9.93
C LYS A 182 -1.12 17.20 10.32
N GLN A 183 -1.43 18.28 9.60
CA GLN A 183 -2.64 19.06 9.81
C GLN A 183 -3.88 18.24 9.43
N THR A 184 -3.86 17.61 8.25
CA THR A 184 -4.97 16.77 7.74
C THR A 184 -5.28 15.60 8.68
N LEU A 185 -4.26 14.90 9.19
CA LEU A 185 -4.41 13.82 10.18
C LEU A 185 -5.17 14.30 11.43
N ARG A 186 -4.82 15.48 11.96
CA ARG A 186 -5.47 16.06 13.15
C ARG A 186 -6.89 16.52 12.86
N GLU A 187 -7.10 17.22 11.75
CA GLU A 187 -8.41 17.76 11.37
C GLU A 187 -9.45 16.67 11.15
N HIS A 188 -9.05 15.53 10.57
CA HIS A 188 -9.95 14.44 10.25
C HIS A 188 -9.94 13.31 11.31
N GLY A 189 -9.17 13.48 12.38
CA GLY A 189 -9.06 12.51 13.47
C GLY A 189 -8.55 11.14 13.01
N ILE A 190 -7.70 11.11 11.99
CA ILE A 190 -7.12 9.86 11.46
C ILE A 190 -6.13 9.31 12.48
N LYS A 191 -6.27 8.03 12.81
CA LYS A 191 -5.41 7.39 13.79
C LYS A 191 -4.04 7.13 13.17
N ALA A 192 -2.98 7.58 13.84
CA ALA A 192 -1.62 7.35 13.40
C ALA A 192 -0.72 7.03 14.58
N PHE A 193 0.15 6.05 14.40
CA PHE A 193 1.22 5.70 15.32
C PHE A 193 2.55 5.97 14.62
N SER A 194 3.30 6.91 15.17
CA SER A 194 4.65 7.22 14.72
C SER A 194 5.67 6.25 15.31
N MET A 195 6.91 6.32 14.84
CA MET A 195 8.01 5.58 15.50
C MET A 195 8.21 5.99 16.97
N HIS A 196 7.84 7.21 17.37
CA HIS A 196 7.81 7.59 18.78
C HIS A 196 6.80 6.75 19.60
N ASP A 197 5.66 6.41 19.02
CA ASP A 197 4.66 5.56 19.67
C ASP A 197 5.15 4.11 19.75
N VAL A 198 5.85 3.63 18.72
CA VAL A 198 6.51 2.32 18.72
C VAL A 198 7.59 2.26 19.81
N ASP A 199 8.47 3.25 19.91
CA ASP A 199 9.49 3.34 20.95
C ASP A 199 8.88 3.34 22.35
N ARG A 200 7.77 4.06 22.52
CA ARG A 200 7.13 4.25 23.82
C ARG A 200 6.34 3.03 24.29
N HIS A 201 5.66 2.35 23.38
CA HIS A 201 4.67 1.31 23.71
C HIS A 201 5.12 -0.10 23.31
N GLY A 202 6.12 -0.22 22.44
CA GLY A 202 6.47 -1.46 21.74
C GLY A 202 5.47 -1.78 20.63
N ILE A 203 5.95 -2.48 19.59
CA ILE A 203 5.11 -2.77 18.41
C ILE A 203 3.84 -3.56 18.76
N GLY A 204 3.94 -4.49 19.72
CA GLY A 204 2.79 -5.31 20.16
C GLY A 204 1.62 -4.47 20.61
N ARG A 205 1.87 -3.48 21.48
CA ARG A 205 0.82 -2.60 21.98
C ARG A 205 0.30 -1.66 20.89
N VAL A 206 1.15 -1.22 19.98
CA VAL A 206 0.73 -0.39 18.84
C VAL A 206 -0.26 -1.13 17.94
N VAL A 207 0.04 -2.39 17.59
CA VAL A 207 -0.85 -3.22 16.77
C VAL A 207 -2.17 -3.49 17.49
N GLU A 208 -2.16 -3.81 18.79
CA GLU A 208 -3.39 -3.93 19.59
C GLU A 208 -4.25 -2.67 19.54
N MET A 209 -3.64 -1.49 19.68
CA MET A 209 -4.36 -0.22 19.63
C MET A 209 -4.88 0.10 18.22
N ALA A 210 -4.16 -0.29 17.17
CA ALA A 210 -4.58 -0.15 15.78
C ALA A 210 -5.79 -1.05 15.48
N LEU A 211 -5.73 -2.32 15.84
CA LEU A 211 -6.83 -3.28 15.69
C LEU A 211 -8.07 -2.85 16.49
N ALA A 212 -7.89 -2.36 17.72
CA ALA A 212 -8.98 -1.83 18.54
C ALA A 212 -9.63 -0.59 17.90
N HIS A 213 -8.86 0.26 17.22
CA HIS A 213 -9.39 1.44 16.52
C HIS A 213 -10.27 1.05 15.33
N ILE A 214 -9.81 0.12 14.49
CA ILE A 214 -10.55 -0.30 13.31
C ILE A 214 -11.72 -1.23 13.65
N GLY A 215 -11.64 -1.96 14.77
CA GLY A 215 -12.67 -2.86 15.30
C GLY A 215 -12.44 -4.32 14.91
N ASN A 216 -12.61 -5.22 15.87
CA ASN A 216 -12.14 -6.63 15.83
C ASN A 216 -12.76 -7.53 14.74
N ASP A 217 -13.92 -7.19 14.17
CA ASP A 217 -14.56 -7.93 13.07
C ASP A 217 -14.71 -6.99 11.86
N THR A 218 -13.59 -6.47 11.39
CA THR A 218 -13.52 -5.60 10.22
C THR A 218 -12.60 -6.23 9.18
N PRO A 219 -13.04 -6.41 7.92
CA PRO A 219 -12.15 -6.84 6.85
C PRO A 219 -10.97 -5.88 6.70
N ILE A 220 -9.76 -6.40 6.60
CA ILE A 220 -8.51 -5.63 6.61
C ILE A 220 -7.85 -5.68 5.24
N HIS A 221 -7.59 -4.51 4.67
CA HIS A 221 -6.63 -4.30 3.61
C HIS A 221 -5.33 -3.79 4.24
N LEU A 222 -4.24 -4.55 4.12
CA LEU A 222 -2.92 -4.15 4.61
C LEU A 222 -2.13 -3.51 3.46
N SER A 223 -1.88 -2.20 3.52
CA SER A 223 -0.96 -1.54 2.59
C SER A 223 0.40 -1.42 3.28
N PHE A 224 1.38 -2.18 2.82
CA PHE A 224 2.71 -2.23 3.44
C PHE A 224 3.75 -1.65 2.48
N ASP A 225 4.26 -0.47 2.82
CA ASP A 225 5.44 0.10 2.19
C ASP A 225 6.70 -0.51 2.80
N VAL A 226 7.59 -1.06 1.96
CA VAL A 226 8.82 -1.65 2.46
C VAL A 226 9.72 -0.61 3.15
N ASP A 227 9.55 0.68 2.84
CA ASP A 227 10.25 1.78 3.48
C ASP A 227 9.77 2.07 4.91
N ALA A 228 8.68 1.44 5.38
CA ALA A 228 8.32 1.43 6.79
C ALA A 228 9.44 0.83 7.66
N LEU A 229 10.17 -0.14 7.10
CA LEU A 229 11.34 -0.74 7.72
C LEU A 229 12.52 0.24 7.74
N ASP A 230 13.37 0.12 8.75
CA ASP A 230 14.63 0.86 8.77
C ASP A 230 15.50 0.47 7.56
N PRO A 231 16.25 1.40 6.94
CA PRO A 231 17.16 1.10 5.83
C PRO A 231 18.22 0.04 6.14
N GLN A 232 18.46 -0.32 7.40
CA GLN A 232 19.26 -1.49 7.76
C GLN A 232 18.65 -2.82 7.30
N TRP A 233 17.32 -2.89 7.19
CA TRP A 233 16.56 -4.09 6.79
C TRP A 233 16.01 -3.97 5.36
N ALA A 234 15.64 -2.76 4.93
CA ALA A 234 15.15 -2.47 3.60
C ALA A 234 15.90 -1.29 2.94
N PRO A 235 17.21 -1.45 2.60
CA PRO A 235 18.01 -0.35 2.05
C PRO A 235 17.61 0.07 0.62
N SER A 236 16.96 -0.80 -0.15
CA SER A 236 16.68 -0.63 -1.58
C SER A 236 15.23 -0.19 -1.86
N THR A 237 14.91 1.05 -1.48
CA THR A 237 13.60 1.70 -1.67
C THR A 237 13.74 3.15 -2.18
N GLY A 238 12.68 3.72 -2.72
CA GLY A 238 12.61 5.08 -3.27
C GLY A 238 12.95 6.17 -2.25
N THR A 239 12.45 6.05 -1.03
CA THR A 239 12.48 7.09 0.01
C THR A 239 12.94 6.54 1.36
N PRO A 240 14.19 6.05 1.48
CA PRO A 240 14.64 5.41 2.73
C PRO A 240 14.76 6.44 3.87
N VAL A 241 13.98 6.25 4.93
CA VAL A 241 14.01 7.10 6.14
C VAL A 241 14.55 6.31 7.33
N ARG A 242 15.63 6.79 7.97
CA ARG A 242 16.23 6.14 9.15
C ARG A 242 15.32 6.18 10.39
N GLY A 243 15.55 5.25 11.31
CA GLY A 243 14.78 5.10 12.55
C GLY A 243 13.45 4.42 12.31
N GLY A 244 13.39 3.48 11.37
CA GLY A 244 12.20 2.71 11.02
C GLY A 244 12.02 1.44 11.84
N LEU A 245 11.03 0.64 11.45
CA LEU A 245 10.79 -0.66 12.07
C LEU A 245 11.97 -1.61 11.84
N THR A 246 12.27 -2.45 12.82
CA THR A 246 13.07 -3.64 12.54
C THR A 246 12.26 -4.64 11.71
N LEU A 247 12.94 -5.54 10.97
CA LEU A 247 12.25 -6.60 10.23
C LEU A 247 11.32 -7.43 11.13
N ARG A 248 11.78 -7.75 12.35
CA ARG A 248 10.98 -8.47 13.37
C ARG A 248 9.70 -7.74 13.75
N GLU A 249 9.71 -6.41 13.81
CA GLU A 249 8.52 -5.64 14.12
C GLU A 249 7.57 -5.60 12.92
N GLY A 250 8.10 -5.52 11.69
CA GLY A 250 7.33 -5.65 10.46
C GLY A 250 6.63 -7.01 10.34
N ASP A 251 7.39 -8.10 10.52
CA ASP A 251 6.87 -9.47 10.52
C ASP A 251 5.79 -9.63 11.60
N PHE A 252 6.02 -9.10 12.81
CA PHE A 252 5.05 -9.17 13.91
C PHE A 252 3.73 -8.45 13.59
N ILE A 253 3.77 -7.29 12.89
CA ILE A 253 2.55 -6.63 12.42
C ILE A 253 1.78 -7.57 11.49
N ALA A 254 2.47 -8.18 10.52
CA ALA A 254 1.89 -9.08 9.53
C ALA A 254 1.28 -10.34 10.18
N GLU A 255 1.99 -10.97 11.12
CA GLU A 255 1.50 -12.11 11.91
C GLU A 255 0.24 -11.76 12.72
N CYS A 256 0.23 -10.60 13.39
CA CYS A 256 -0.93 -10.16 14.17
C CYS A 256 -2.15 -9.90 13.29
N ILE A 257 -1.95 -9.31 12.11
CA ILE A 257 -3.02 -9.07 11.15
C ILE A 257 -3.55 -10.40 10.60
N HIS A 258 -2.68 -11.35 10.27
CA HIS A 258 -3.07 -12.71 9.89
C HIS A 258 -3.93 -13.37 10.97
N ALA A 259 -3.48 -13.31 12.23
CA ALA A 259 -4.15 -13.92 13.39
C ALA A 259 -5.57 -13.39 13.64
N THR A 260 -5.93 -12.23 13.08
CA THR A 260 -7.32 -11.73 13.14
C THR A 260 -8.29 -12.57 12.31
N GLY A 261 -7.80 -13.31 11.31
CA GLY A 261 -8.63 -13.99 10.30
C GLY A 261 -9.37 -13.03 9.35
N ASN A 262 -9.08 -11.73 9.41
CA ASN A 262 -9.81 -10.70 8.67
C ASN A 262 -9.01 -10.08 7.51
N LEU A 263 -7.78 -10.53 7.24
CA LEU A 263 -6.98 -10.06 6.11
C LEU A 263 -7.64 -10.49 4.79
N ILE A 264 -8.05 -9.51 3.99
CA ILE A 264 -8.73 -9.73 2.70
C ILE A 264 -7.92 -9.23 1.51
N ALA A 265 -6.97 -8.34 1.73
CA ALA A 265 -6.07 -7.86 0.70
C ALA A 265 -4.76 -7.36 1.32
N MET A 266 -3.66 -7.48 0.58
CA MET A 266 -2.37 -6.95 0.97
C MET A 266 -1.68 -6.34 -0.25
N ASP A 267 -1.10 -5.16 -0.05
CA ASP A 267 -0.15 -4.57 -0.98
C ASP A 267 1.25 -4.61 -0.34
N LEU A 268 2.24 -5.02 -1.12
CA LEU A 268 3.66 -4.84 -0.79
C LEU A 268 4.28 -3.97 -1.87
N VAL A 269 4.74 -2.78 -1.50
CA VAL A 269 5.17 -1.73 -2.47
C VAL A 269 6.59 -1.21 -2.18
N GLU A 270 7.08 -0.38 -3.10
CA GLU A 270 8.36 0.36 -3.03
C GLU A 270 9.63 -0.49 -2.93
N VAL A 271 9.53 -1.81 -3.16
CA VAL A 271 10.71 -2.66 -3.39
C VAL A 271 11.36 -2.23 -4.70
N ASN A 272 12.54 -1.62 -4.63
CA ASN A 272 13.27 -1.15 -5.79
C ASN A 272 14.63 -1.85 -5.90
N PRO A 273 14.73 -2.97 -6.65
CA PRO A 273 15.98 -3.72 -6.76
C PRO A 273 17.10 -2.98 -7.51
N SER A 274 16.80 -1.84 -8.15
CA SER A 274 17.76 -1.08 -8.97
C SER A 274 18.56 -0.04 -8.19
N LEU A 275 18.18 0.28 -6.94
CA LEU A 275 18.80 1.39 -6.19
C LEU A 275 20.01 0.99 -5.36
N ALA A 276 20.06 -0.22 -4.80
CA ALA A 276 21.16 -0.67 -3.97
C ALA A 276 21.71 -2.02 -4.46
N SER A 277 22.80 -2.00 -5.22
CA SER A 277 23.40 -3.23 -5.78
C SER A 277 23.81 -4.28 -4.74
N MET A 278 24.16 -3.87 -3.51
CA MET A 278 24.47 -4.79 -2.41
C MET A 278 23.35 -4.92 -1.36
N GLY A 279 22.24 -4.18 -1.49
CA GLY A 279 21.12 -4.18 -0.53
C GLY A 279 19.79 -4.61 -1.11
N ALA A 280 19.70 -4.78 -2.43
CA ALA A 280 18.48 -5.18 -3.12
C ALA A 280 18.00 -6.55 -2.65
N SER A 281 18.91 -7.51 -2.46
CA SER A 281 18.58 -8.85 -1.95
C SER A 281 17.95 -8.81 -0.57
N GLU A 282 18.43 -7.94 0.31
CA GLU A 282 17.94 -7.74 1.67
C GLU A 282 16.52 -7.19 1.65
N THR A 283 16.26 -6.14 0.86
CA THR A 283 14.91 -5.59 0.71
C THR A 283 13.94 -6.59 0.09
N VAL A 284 14.36 -7.34 -0.94
CA VAL A 284 13.52 -8.37 -1.57
C VAL A 284 13.18 -9.47 -0.57
N ARG A 285 14.17 -9.95 0.20
CA ARG A 285 13.94 -10.95 1.26
C ARG A 285 13.03 -10.44 2.37
N ALA A 286 13.19 -9.18 2.78
CA ALA A 286 12.30 -8.54 3.74
C ALA A 286 10.86 -8.50 3.19
N GLY A 287 10.67 -8.10 1.94
CA GLY A 287 9.37 -8.15 1.26
C GLY A 287 8.74 -9.55 1.25
N CYS A 288 9.51 -10.58 0.89
CA CYS A 288 9.03 -11.97 0.94
C CYS A 288 8.62 -12.39 2.36
N SER A 289 9.41 -12.03 3.37
CA SER A 289 9.12 -12.31 4.78
C SER A 289 7.78 -11.71 5.21
N LEU A 290 7.58 -10.42 4.94
CA LEU A 290 6.36 -9.69 5.30
C LEU A 290 5.10 -10.33 4.68
N VAL A 291 5.16 -10.69 3.39
CA VAL A 291 4.04 -11.34 2.70
C VAL A 291 3.77 -12.72 3.29
N ARG A 292 4.81 -13.52 3.53
CA ARG A 292 4.66 -14.85 4.12
C ARG A 292 4.03 -14.79 5.52
N CYS A 293 4.51 -13.89 6.39
CA CYS A 293 3.94 -13.69 7.72
C CYS A 293 2.47 -13.24 7.65
N ALA A 294 2.12 -12.34 6.72
CA ALA A 294 0.72 -11.92 6.51
C ALA A 294 -0.17 -13.07 6.03
N LEU A 295 0.41 -14.07 5.37
CA LEU A 295 -0.24 -15.29 4.90
C LEU A 295 -0.08 -16.48 5.85
N GLY A 296 0.38 -16.26 7.08
CA GLY A 296 0.36 -17.28 8.13
C GLY A 296 1.63 -18.10 8.28
N ASP A 297 2.75 -17.64 7.72
CA ASP A 297 4.06 -18.16 8.11
C ASP A 297 4.39 -17.72 9.54
N THR A 298 4.17 -18.63 10.50
CA THR A 298 4.45 -18.42 11.92
C THR A 298 5.43 -19.48 12.41
N LEU A 299 6.24 -19.12 13.41
CA LEU A 299 7.20 -20.06 14.01
C LEU A 299 6.53 -21.14 14.90
N LEU A 300 5.27 -20.96 15.28
CA LEU A 300 4.51 -21.78 16.21
C LEU A 300 3.07 -22.01 15.72
#